data_AF-J9G406-F1
#
_entry.id   AF-J9G406-F1
#
_cell.length_a   1.000
_cell.length_b   1.000
_cell.length_c   1.000
_cell.angle_alpha   90.00
_cell.angle_beta   90.00
_cell.angle_gamma   90.00
#
_symmetry.space_group_name_H-M   'P 1'
#
loop_
_entity.id
_entity.type
_entity.pdbx_description
1 polymer ?
#
loop_
_entity_poly.entity_id
_entity_poly.type
_entity_poly.pdbx_seq_one_letter_code
_entity_poly.pdbx_strand_id
1 'polypeptide(L)'
;MLAAAREEGLNPQICSAYRTVEDQKAIYNQTMQDWIDQGMTYLEAFEETGKSVAYPGTSEHELGLAADIVSGSYGLLDEGQAETEEAKWLEKN
;
A
#
# COMPACT_ATOMS: atom_id res chain seq x y z
N MET A 1 15.18 6.50 -9.56
CA MET A 1 13.99 7.02 -8.86
C MET A 1 14.32 7.52 -7.45
N LEU A 2 14.40 6.68 -6.40
CA LEU A 2 14.60 7.17 -5.01
C LEU A 2 15.83 8.04 -4.79
N ALA A 3 16.95 7.75 -5.48
CA ALA A 3 18.14 8.59 -5.41
C ALA A 3 17.89 10.00 -5.99
N ALA A 4 17.18 10.12 -7.12
CA ALA A 4 16.85 11.39 -7.73
C ALA A 4 15.93 12.24 -6.84
N ALA A 5 14.90 11.62 -6.24
CA ALA A 5 14.06 12.30 -5.25
C ALA A 5 14.89 12.85 -4.06
N ARG A 6 15.88 12.08 -3.58
CA ARG A 6 16.77 12.51 -2.49
C ARG A 6 17.73 13.63 -2.90
N GLU A 7 18.18 13.66 -4.16
CA GLU A 7 18.97 14.77 -4.70
C GLU A 7 18.17 16.08 -4.73
N GLU A 8 16.84 15.99 -4.86
CA GLU A 8 15.91 17.12 -4.75
C GLU A 8 15.51 17.47 -3.30
N GLY A 9 16.11 16.80 -2.30
CA GLY A 9 15.88 17.07 -0.88
C GLY A 9 14.67 16.34 -0.27
N LEU A 10 14.05 15.42 -1.00
CA LEU A 10 12.94 14.59 -0.51
C LEU A 10 13.44 13.37 0.27
N ASN A 11 12.57 12.76 1.07
CA ASN A 11 12.91 11.59 1.89
C ASN A 11 11.94 10.41 1.68
N PRO A 12 11.88 9.80 0.49
CA PRO A 12 11.02 8.65 0.25
C PRO A 12 11.54 7.37 0.95
N GLN A 13 10.62 6.62 1.55
CA GLN A 13 10.86 5.38 2.30
C GLN A 13 10.01 4.24 1.73
N ILE A 14 10.61 3.08 1.51
CA ILE A 14 9.86 1.87 1.12
C ILE A 14 9.26 1.26 2.39
N CYS A 15 7.94 1.14 2.46
CA CYS A 15 7.27 0.50 3.59
C CYS A 15 6.88 -0.96 3.29
N SER A 16 6.68 -1.30 2.01
CA SER A 16 6.35 -2.65 1.56
C SER A 16 6.89 -2.88 0.14
N ALA A 17 7.40 -4.08 -0.13
CA ALA A 17 7.95 -4.46 -1.42
C ALA A 17 7.54 -5.90 -1.74
N TYR A 18 8.47 -6.81 -2.02
CA TYR A 18 8.14 -8.22 -2.21
C TYR A 18 7.36 -8.80 -1.02
N ARG A 19 6.30 -9.54 -1.32
CA ARG A 19 5.47 -10.28 -0.36
C ARG A 19 5.21 -11.68 -0.90
N THR A 20 5.14 -12.68 -0.03
CA THR A 20 4.70 -14.03 -0.43
C THR A 20 3.18 -14.07 -0.62
N VAL A 21 2.67 -15.13 -1.25
CA VAL A 21 1.22 -15.39 -1.35
C VAL A 21 0.60 -15.50 0.04
N GLU A 22 1.32 -16.11 0.98
CA GLU A 22 0.91 -16.26 2.37
C GLU A 22 0.82 -14.91 3.10
N ASP A 23 1.79 -14.01 2.90
CA ASP A 23 1.75 -12.65 3.46
C ASP A 23 0.57 -11.85 2.88
N GLN A 24 0.36 -11.93 1.55
CA GLN A 24 -0.77 -11.26 0.89
C GLN A 24 -2.11 -11.76 1.44
N LYS A 25 -2.23 -13.07 1.70
CA LYS A 25 -3.41 -13.67 2.33
C LYS A 25 -3.62 -13.17 3.76
N ALA A 26 -2.55 -13.03 4.54
CA ALA A 26 -2.65 -12.50 5.90
C ALA A 26 -3.15 -11.05 5.89
N ILE A 27 -2.62 -10.20 5.00
CA ILE A 27 -3.05 -8.80 4.85
C ILE A 27 -4.51 -8.73 4.40
N TYR A 28 -4.89 -9.49 3.37
CA TYR A 28 -6.28 -9.49 2.86
C TYR A 28 -7.27 -9.91 3.95
N ASN A 29 -6.97 -10.97 4.69
CA ASN A 29 -7.82 -11.45 5.78
C ASN A 29 -7.92 -10.43 6.93
N GLN A 30 -6.81 -9.76 7.27
CA GLN A 30 -6.82 -8.74 8.30
C GLN A 30 -7.69 -7.54 7.91
N THR A 31 -7.50 -7.01 6.70
CA THR A 31 -8.32 -5.89 6.20
C THR A 31 -9.80 -6.24 6.12
N MET A 32 -10.13 -7.46 5.67
CA MET A 32 -11.52 -7.94 5.67
C MET A 32 -12.09 -8.04 7.08
N GLN A 33 -11.30 -8.52 8.06
CA GLN A 33 -11.72 -8.57 9.45
C GLN A 33 -11.98 -7.17 10.02
N ASP A 34 -11.14 -6.19 9.69
CA ASP A 34 -11.31 -4.81 10.14
C ASP A 34 -12.66 -4.21 9.64
N TRP A 35 -13.11 -4.58 8.44
CA TRP A 35 -14.41 -4.18 7.91
C TRP A 35 -15.58 -4.91 8.59
N ILE A 36 -15.42 -6.21 8.87
CA ILE A 36 -16.41 -7.00 9.63
C ILE A 36 -16.58 -6.41 11.03
N ASP A 37 -15.49 -6.02 11.68
CA ASP A 37 -15.50 -5.40 13.02
C ASP A 37 -16.18 -4.02 13.02
N GLN A 38 -16.20 -3.35 11.87
CA GLN A 38 -16.97 -2.12 11.64
C GLN A 38 -18.46 -2.36 11.30
N GLY A 39 -18.89 -3.62 11.28
CA GLY A 39 -20.29 -4.01 11.12
C GLY A 39 -20.70 -4.44 9.72
N MET A 40 -19.75 -4.57 8.78
CA MET A 40 -20.04 -5.09 7.44
C MET A 40 -20.33 -6.59 7.49
N THR A 41 -21.20 -7.06 6.58
CA THR A 41 -21.32 -8.49 6.32
C THR A 41 -20.05 -9.03 5.65
N TYR A 42 -19.88 -10.35 5.68
CA TYR A 42 -18.72 -10.98 5.04
C TYR A 42 -18.60 -10.63 3.53
N LEU A 43 -19.73 -10.57 2.81
CA LEU A 43 -19.72 -10.24 1.38
C LEU A 43 -19.32 -8.77 1.15
N GLU A 44 -19.87 -7.85 1.93
CA GLU A 44 -19.52 -6.42 1.86
C GLU A 44 -18.04 -6.20 2.22
N ALA A 45 -17.55 -6.85 3.28
CA ALA A 45 -16.14 -6.75 3.69
C ALA A 45 -15.19 -7.31 2.63
N PHE A 46 -15.57 -8.41 1.97
CA PHE A 46 -14.81 -8.98 0.85
C PHE A 46 -14.74 -8.00 -0.33
N GLU A 47 -15.88 -7.42 -0.73
CA GLU A 47 -15.95 -6.43 -1.81
C GLU A 47 -15.18 -5.15 -1.47
N GLU A 48 -15.27 -4.66 -0.23
CA GLU A 48 -14.58 -3.45 0.23
C GLU A 48 -13.05 -3.66 0.29
N THR A 49 -12.61 -4.79 0.84
CA THR A 49 -11.18 -5.16 0.88
C THR A 49 -10.58 -5.19 -0.52
N GLY A 50 -11.29 -5.76 -1.49
CA GLY A 50 -10.85 -5.87 -2.88
C GLY A 50 -10.63 -4.54 -3.60
N LYS A 51 -11.07 -3.40 -3.03
CA LYS A 51 -10.82 -2.07 -3.61
C LYS A 51 -9.40 -1.57 -3.37
N SER A 52 -8.72 -2.05 -2.33
CA SER A 52 -7.39 -1.56 -1.92
C SER A 52 -6.36 -2.67 -1.74
N VAL A 53 -6.79 -3.91 -1.47
CA VAL A 53 -5.91 -5.06 -1.28
C VAL A 53 -6.21 -6.11 -2.34
N ALA A 54 -5.23 -6.41 -3.19
CA ALA A 54 -5.35 -7.46 -4.20
C ALA A 54 -5.58 -8.83 -3.56
N TYR A 55 -6.40 -9.67 -4.19
CA TYR A 55 -6.62 -11.04 -3.74
C TYR A 55 -5.30 -11.85 -3.82
N PRO A 56 -5.03 -12.79 -2.88
CA PRO A 56 -3.77 -13.55 -2.90
C PRO A 56 -3.55 -14.30 -4.21
N GLY A 57 -2.34 -14.22 -4.75
CA GLY A 57 -1.97 -14.73 -6.08
C GLY A 57 -2.20 -13.72 -7.21
N THR A 58 -2.66 -12.50 -6.92
CA THR A 58 -2.90 -11.45 -7.92
C THR A 58 -2.25 -10.11 -7.58
N SER A 59 -1.49 -10.02 -6.50
CA SER A 59 -0.77 -8.81 -6.09
C SER A 59 0.53 -8.64 -6.87
N GLU A 60 0.83 -7.43 -7.33
CA GLU A 60 2.10 -7.11 -7.98
C GLU A 60 3.31 -7.25 -7.03
N HIS A 61 3.07 -7.14 -5.72
CA HIS A 61 4.09 -7.39 -4.69
C HIS A 61 4.56 -8.85 -4.69
N GLU A 62 3.71 -9.79 -5.11
CA GLU A 62 4.06 -11.22 -5.23
C GLU A 62 5.03 -11.47 -6.40
N LEU A 63 5.09 -10.56 -7.38
CA LEU A 63 6.08 -10.58 -8.47
C LEU A 63 7.40 -9.93 -8.07
N GLY A 64 7.44 -9.20 -6.95
CA GLY A 64 8.60 -8.42 -6.53
C GLY A 64 8.88 -7.20 -7.41
N LEU A 65 7.89 -6.75 -8.18
CA LEU A 65 8.00 -5.61 -9.10
C LEU A 65 7.33 -4.33 -8.57
N ALA A 66 6.54 -4.44 -7.50
CA ALA A 66 5.87 -3.31 -6.85
C ALA A 66 6.52 -2.96 -5.51
N ALA A 67 6.46 -1.67 -5.15
CA ALA A 67 6.86 -1.15 -3.86
C ALA A 67 5.90 -0.05 -3.41
N ASP A 68 5.42 -0.15 -2.18
CA ASP A 68 4.70 0.90 -1.49
C ASP A 68 5.71 1.87 -0.90
N ILE A 69 5.59 3.15 -1.25
CA ILE A 69 6.54 4.20 -0.89
C ILE A 69 5.78 5.30 -0.14
N VAL A 70 6.32 5.69 1.00
CA VAL A 70 5.76 6.73 1.87
C VAL A 70 6.77 7.85 2.09
N SER A 71 6.26 9.02 2.50
CA SER A 71 7.12 10.10 2.98
C SER A 71 7.82 9.72 4.29
N GLY A 72 9.09 10.08 4.43
CA GLY A 72 9.81 9.94 5.69
C GLY A 72 9.26 10.83 6.81
N SER A 73 8.44 11.83 6.49
CA SER A 73 7.73 12.68 7.46
C SER A 73 6.31 12.21 7.77
N TYR A 74 5.74 11.33 6.94
CA TYR A 74 4.39 10.80 7.05
C TYR A 74 4.39 9.33 6.63
N GLY A 75 4.46 8.42 7.61
CA GLY A 75 4.62 6.98 7.36
C GLY A 75 3.34 6.17 7.20
N LEU A 76 2.16 6.81 7.29
CA LEU A 76 0.87 6.13 7.12
C LEU A 76 0.58 5.95 5.63
N LEU A 77 0.27 4.72 5.21
CA LEU A 77 -0.09 4.42 3.83
C LEU A 77 -1.60 4.59 3.64
N ASP A 78 -2.05 5.84 3.55
CA ASP A 78 -3.45 6.24 3.34
C ASP A 78 -3.54 7.42 2.36
N GLU A 79 -4.76 7.93 2.13
CA GLU A 79 -5.02 9.06 1.22
C GLU A 79 -4.20 10.32 1.55
N GLY A 80 -3.75 10.49 2.80
CA GLY A 80 -2.89 11.59 3.19
C GLY A 80 -1.54 11.60 2.48
N GLN A 81 -1.08 10.46 1.93
CA GLN A 81 0.12 10.40 1.10
C GLN A 81 0.02 11.32 -0.10
N ALA A 82 -1.16 11.50 -0.70
CA ALA A 82 -1.36 12.36 -1.87
C ALA A 82 -0.92 13.81 -1.62
N GLU A 83 -0.91 14.25 -0.36
CA GLU A 83 -0.48 15.59 0.01
C GLU A 83 1.01 15.72 0.29
N THR A 84 1.73 14.61 0.42
CA THR A 84 3.18 14.62 0.67
C THR A 84 3.95 15.05 -0.58
N GLU A 85 5.06 15.75 -0.38
CA GLU A 85 5.93 16.17 -1.48
C GLU A 85 6.54 14.95 -2.20
N GLU A 86 6.84 13.88 -1.48
CA GLU A 86 7.32 12.61 -2.05
C GLU A 86 6.31 12.00 -3.04
N ALA A 87 5.03 11.90 -2.67
CA ALA A 87 4.02 11.32 -3.56
C ALA A 87 3.77 12.19 -4.79
N LYS A 88 3.69 13.51 -4.61
CA LYS A 88 3.55 14.49 -5.71
C LYS A 88 4.75 14.46 -6.67
N TRP A 89 5.94 14.15 -6.15
CA TRP A 89 7.14 13.97 -6.98
C TRP A 89 7.09 12.67 -7.78
N LEU A 90 6.69 11.55 -7.14
CA LEU A 90 6.55 10.25 -7.80
C LEU A 90 5.49 10.26 -8.91
N GLU A 91 4.40 11.02 -8.75
CA GLU A 91 3.37 11.16 -9.78
C GLU A 91 3.91 11.80 -11.08
N LYS A 92 4.91 12.69 -10.95
CA LYS A 92 5.41 13.52 -12.06
C LYS A 92 6.65 12.95 -12.76
N ASN A 93 7.28 11.90 -12.22
CA ASN A 93 8.58 11.38 -12.67
C ASN A 93 8.59 9.86 -12.81
#